data_AF-A0A7J9PSK4-F1
#
_entry.id   AF-A0A7J9PSK4-F1
#
_cell.length_a   1.000
_cell.length_b   1.000
_cell.length_c   1.000
_cell.angle_alpha   90.00
_cell.angle_beta   90.00
_cell.angle_gamma   90.00
#
_symmetry.space_group_name_H-M   'P 1'
#
loop_
_entity.id
_entity.type
_entity.pdbx_description
1 polymer ?
#
loop_
_entity_poly.entity_id
_entity_poly.type
_entity_poly.pdbx_seq_one_letter_code
_entity_poly.pdbx_strand_id
1 'polypeptide(L)'
;MKELKFKTAILLALLTCLAGISSVSADTAINTTYVIDTPGNYYLTDNITRTTTYAIEITCSDVVLDGQGYFIDGAGGGTSNFGIYANGVSNITIKNLNIWNFSTGYVGGTDIYFNNVNNSFITNNTLESMDWVKVLDWTILTITTLQIIMQV
;
A
#
# COMPACT_ATOMS: atom_id res chain seq x y z
N MET A 1 23.58 50.14 4.71
CA MET A 1 23.71 49.04 3.73
C MET A 1 23.80 47.64 4.35
N LYS A 2 24.39 47.43 5.54
CA LYS A 2 24.50 46.10 6.18
C LYS A 2 23.15 45.55 6.67
N GLU A 3 22.34 46.39 7.31
CA GLU A 3 20.98 46.07 7.81
C GLU A 3 20.01 45.60 6.71
N LEU A 4 20.10 46.21 5.52
CA LEU A 4 19.22 45.88 4.39
C LEU A 4 19.51 44.47 3.86
N LYS A 5 20.80 44.10 3.75
CA LYS A 5 21.22 42.77 3.30
C LYS A 5 20.82 41.65 4.28
N PHE A 6 20.84 41.94 5.58
CA PHE A 6 20.47 40.97 6.62
C PHE A 6 18.97 40.65 6.62
N LYS A 7 18.10 41.67 6.48
CA LYS A 7 16.65 41.48 6.37
C LYS A 7 16.28 40.72 5.10
N THR A 8 16.92 41.03 3.96
CA THR A 8 16.67 40.34 2.70
C THR A 8 17.14 38.88 2.76
N ALA A 9 18.25 38.57 3.45
CA ALA A 9 18.72 37.20 3.65
C ALA A 9 17.75 36.37 4.51
N ILE A 10 17.19 36.96 5.58
CA ILE A 10 16.18 36.30 6.42
C ILE A 10 14.89 36.05 5.63
N LEU A 11 14.47 37.03 4.81
CA LEU A 11 13.27 36.90 3.97
C LEU A 11 13.45 35.81 2.90
N LEU A 12 14.63 35.73 2.27
CA LEU A 12 14.94 34.65 1.31
C LEU A 12 14.98 33.28 1.99
N ALA A 13 15.60 33.19 3.18
CA ALA A 13 15.65 31.95 3.95
C ALA A 13 14.23 31.45 4.28
N LEU A 14 13.36 32.30 4.82
CA LEU A 14 11.97 31.95 5.12
C LEU A 14 11.18 31.53 3.87
N LEU A 15 11.41 32.16 2.72
CA LEU A 15 10.74 31.81 1.46
C LEU A 15 11.20 30.44 0.93
N THR A 16 12.48 30.11 1.09
CA THR A 16 13.01 28.78 0.75
C THR A 16 12.55 27.69 1.73
N CYS A 17 12.34 28.02 3.01
CA CYS A 17 11.77 27.10 3.98
C CYS A 17 10.33 26.71 3.59
N LEU A 18 9.55 27.67 3.09
CA LEU A 18 8.15 27.43 2.69
C LEU A 18 8.04 26.56 1.43
N ALA A 19 9.00 26.67 0.50
CA ALA A 19 9.06 25.85 -0.71
C ALA A 19 9.47 24.39 -0.45
N GLY A 20 10.01 24.09 0.74
CA GLY A 20 10.38 22.74 1.18
C GLY A 20 9.31 22.02 2.00
N ILE A 21 8.15 22.64 2.24
CA ILE A 21 7.04 22.00 2.94
C ILE A 21 6.33 21.11 1.93
N SER A 22 6.64 19.82 1.93
CA SER A 22 5.81 18.81 1.26
C SER A 22 4.39 18.95 1.80
N SER A 23 3.39 19.01 0.92
CA SER A 23 1.98 19.02 1.33
C SER A 23 1.72 17.80 2.20
N VAL A 24 1.38 18.01 3.48
CA VAL A 24 0.87 16.93 4.33
C VAL A 24 -0.52 16.60 3.77
N SER A 25 -0.61 15.49 3.02
CA SER A 25 -1.90 14.90 2.70
C SER A 25 -2.47 14.34 4.00
N ALA A 26 -3.73 14.62 4.30
CA ALA A 26 -4.38 13.98 5.44
C ALA A 26 -4.52 12.48 5.14
N ASP A 27 -4.12 11.64 6.09
CA ASP A 27 -4.27 10.20 5.96
C ASP A 27 -5.74 9.83 5.77
N THR A 28 -6.03 8.99 4.77
CA THR A 28 -7.38 8.59 4.40
C THR A 28 -7.77 7.29 5.09
N ALA A 29 -8.84 7.31 5.88
CA ALA A 29 -9.40 6.13 6.53
C ALA A 29 -10.21 5.28 5.55
N ILE A 30 -10.00 3.97 5.58
CA ILE A 30 -10.75 2.97 4.80
C ILE A 30 -11.33 1.92 5.78
N ASN A 31 -12.56 1.47 5.54
CA ASN A 31 -13.24 0.41 6.32
C ASN A 31 -14.04 -0.57 5.45
N THR A 32 -13.86 -0.50 4.13
CA THR A 32 -14.55 -1.35 3.15
C THR A 32 -13.67 -1.48 1.92
N THR A 33 -14.11 -2.25 0.93
CA THR A 33 -13.41 -2.36 -0.35
C THR A 33 -13.22 -0.98 -0.99
N TYR A 34 -12.02 -0.69 -1.51
CA TYR A 34 -11.65 0.67 -1.87
C TYR A 34 -10.72 0.73 -3.08
N VAL A 35 -10.84 1.80 -3.87
CA VAL A 35 -9.94 2.11 -4.99
C VAL A 35 -9.10 3.31 -4.60
N ILE A 36 -7.79 3.12 -4.54
CA ILE A 36 -6.79 4.16 -4.28
C ILE A 36 -6.32 4.71 -5.63
N ASP A 37 -6.92 5.82 -6.05
CA ASP A 37 -6.65 6.51 -7.32
C ASP A 37 -5.91 7.84 -7.15
N THR A 38 -5.59 8.20 -5.91
CA THR A 38 -4.87 9.42 -5.54
C THR A 38 -3.65 9.12 -4.67
N PRO A 39 -2.49 9.75 -4.90
CA PRO A 39 -1.32 9.58 -4.03
C PRO A 39 -1.61 9.97 -2.58
N GLY A 40 -1.05 9.22 -1.64
CA GLY A 40 -1.21 9.53 -0.22
C GLY A 40 -1.09 8.34 0.72
N ASN A 41 -1.41 8.61 1.99
CA ASN A 41 -1.43 7.61 3.05
C ASN A 41 -2.87 7.15 3.28
N TYR A 42 -3.05 5.85 3.44
CA TYR A 42 -4.31 5.18 3.68
C TYR A 42 -4.14 4.23 4.85
N TYR A 43 -5.18 4.12 5.68
CA TYR A 43 -5.17 3.19 6.79
C TYR A 43 -6.51 2.52 7.02
N LEU A 44 -6.47 1.27 7.48
CA LEU A 44 -7.68 0.56 7.85
C LEU A 44 -8.17 1.01 9.23
N THR A 45 -9.48 1.17 9.32
CA THR A 45 -10.18 1.47 10.57
C THR A 45 -11.10 0.34 11.02
N ASP A 46 -11.28 -0.68 10.19
CA ASP A 46 -12.01 -1.90 10.48
C ASP A 46 -11.50 -3.02 9.55
N ASN A 47 -11.91 -4.25 9.84
CA ASN A 47 -11.69 -5.39 8.97
C ASN A 47 -12.48 -5.26 7.67
N ILE A 48 -11.90 -5.74 6.57
CA ILE A 48 -12.53 -5.71 5.26
C ILE A 48 -12.85 -7.13 4.82
N THR A 49 -14.13 -7.41 4.60
CA THR A 49 -14.53 -8.57 3.80
C THR A 49 -14.69 -8.14 2.35
N ARG A 50 -13.98 -8.81 1.44
CA ARG A 50 -14.03 -8.49 0.02
C ARG A 50 -15.43 -8.68 -0.56
N THR A 51 -15.93 -7.65 -1.26
CA THR A 51 -17.24 -7.64 -1.93
C THR A 51 -17.16 -7.65 -3.47
N THR A 52 -15.98 -7.37 -4.04
CA THR A 52 -15.74 -7.27 -5.50
C THR A 52 -14.49 -8.05 -5.92
N THR A 53 -14.03 -7.94 -7.17
CA THR A 53 -12.81 -8.61 -7.69
C THR A 53 -11.58 -8.35 -6.82
N TYR A 54 -11.40 -7.10 -6.36
CA TYR A 54 -10.29 -6.64 -5.54
C TYR A 54 -10.81 -6.16 -4.19
N ALA A 55 -10.17 -6.51 -3.08
CA ALA A 55 -10.52 -5.84 -1.81
C ALA A 55 -10.01 -4.41 -1.83
N ILE A 56 -8.76 -4.21 -2.23
CA ILE A 56 -8.14 -2.91 -2.47
C ILE A 56 -7.50 -2.89 -3.86
N GLU A 57 -7.85 -1.91 -4.68
CA GLU A 57 -7.21 -1.66 -5.97
C GLU A 57 -6.38 -0.37 -5.89
N ILE A 58 -5.11 -0.41 -6.32
CA ILE A 58 -4.21 0.73 -6.33
C ILE A 58 -3.87 1.09 -7.77
N THR A 59 -4.32 2.27 -8.22
CA THR A 59 -4.18 2.74 -9.61
C THR A 59 -3.27 3.97 -9.74
N CYS A 60 -2.64 4.41 -8.65
CA CYS A 60 -1.68 5.52 -8.62
C CYS A 60 -0.39 5.16 -7.86
N SER A 61 0.68 5.92 -8.12
CA SER A 61 1.95 5.83 -7.41
C SER A 61 1.94 6.61 -6.08
N ASP A 62 3.00 6.44 -5.28
CA ASP A 62 3.23 7.18 -4.03
C ASP A 62 2.14 6.93 -2.98
N VAL A 63 1.91 5.65 -2.70
CA VAL A 63 0.85 5.17 -1.79
C VAL A 63 1.45 4.45 -0.60
N VAL A 64 0.97 4.77 0.60
CA VAL A 64 1.18 3.95 1.79
C VAL A 64 -0.17 3.39 2.24
N LEU A 65 -0.29 2.08 2.33
CA LEU A 65 -1.43 1.39 2.94
C LEU A 65 -0.98 0.74 4.25
N ASP A 66 -1.53 1.22 5.36
CA ASP A 66 -1.29 0.70 6.71
C ASP A 66 -2.53 -0.03 7.26
N GLY A 67 -2.43 -1.34 7.41
CA GLY A 67 -3.52 -2.15 7.97
C GLY A 67 -3.79 -1.93 9.45
N GLN A 68 -2.85 -1.33 10.20
CA GLN A 68 -2.95 -1.17 11.65
C GLN A 68 -3.31 -2.46 12.43
N GLY A 69 -3.03 -3.64 11.85
CA GLY A 69 -3.38 -4.95 12.42
C GLY A 69 -4.78 -5.48 12.06
N TYR A 70 -5.60 -4.72 11.33
CA TYR A 70 -6.87 -5.21 10.77
C TYR A 70 -6.63 -6.23 9.66
N PHE A 71 -7.64 -7.05 9.39
CA PHE A 71 -7.58 -8.07 8.36
C PHE A 71 -8.35 -7.72 7.08
N ILE A 72 -7.91 -8.32 5.98
CA ILE A 72 -8.63 -8.37 4.71
C ILE A 72 -8.97 -9.85 4.44
N ASP A 73 -10.26 -10.17 4.43
CA ASP A 73 -10.78 -11.52 4.23
C ASP A 73 -11.33 -11.71 2.81
N GLY A 74 -10.79 -12.69 2.11
CA GLY A 74 -11.33 -13.15 0.84
C GLY A 74 -12.57 -14.01 1.06
N ALA A 75 -13.60 -13.85 0.23
CA ALA A 75 -14.86 -14.59 0.38
C ALA A 75 -14.76 -16.11 0.06
N GLY A 76 -13.57 -16.70 0.02
CA GLY A 76 -13.38 -18.15 -0.06
C GLY A 76 -13.73 -18.82 -1.40
N GLY A 77 -13.74 -18.10 -2.52
CA GLY A 77 -13.95 -18.73 -3.84
C GLY A 77 -14.06 -17.75 -5.01
N GLY A 78 -13.61 -18.18 -6.20
CA GLY A 78 -13.70 -17.44 -7.47
C GLY A 78 -12.39 -17.37 -8.25
N THR A 79 -12.48 -17.24 -9.58
CA THR A 79 -11.33 -16.93 -10.46
C THR A 79 -11.04 -15.43 -10.38
N SER A 80 -9.75 -15.04 -10.26
CA SER A 80 -9.29 -13.65 -10.23
C SER A 80 -9.68 -12.86 -8.96
N ASN A 81 -9.44 -13.45 -7.79
CA ASN A 81 -9.68 -12.79 -6.50
C ASN A 81 -8.38 -12.23 -5.93
N PHE A 82 -8.29 -10.92 -5.72
CA PHE A 82 -7.09 -10.33 -5.15
C PHE A 82 -7.39 -9.53 -3.90
N GLY A 83 -6.58 -9.70 -2.85
CA GLY A 83 -6.69 -8.86 -1.65
C GLY A 83 -6.29 -7.45 -2.01
N ILE A 84 -5.04 -7.28 -2.40
CA ILE A 84 -4.50 -6.02 -2.88
C ILE A 84 -3.98 -6.22 -4.29
N TYR A 85 -4.46 -5.40 -5.22
CA TYR A 85 -4.01 -5.38 -6.60
C TYR A 85 -3.40 -4.03 -6.97
N ALA A 86 -2.22 -4.05 -7.59
CA ALA A 86 -1.58 -2.87 -8.13
C ALA A 86 -0.95 -3.18 -9.50
N ASN A 87 -1.13 -2.27 -10.46
CA ASN A 87 -0.65 -2.46 -11.84
C ASN A 87 -0.06 -1.18 -12.44
N GLY A 88 1.20 -1.25 -12.89
CA GLY A 88 1.85 -0.15 -13.61
C GLY A 88 2.14 1.08 -12.76
N VAL A 89 2.31 0.90 -11.45
CA VAL A 89 2.53 1.96 -10.47
C VAL A 89 3.88 1.80 -9.75
N SER A 90 4.25 2.78 -8.93
CA SER A 90 5.53 2.76 -8.22
C SER A 90 5.43 3.40 -6.84
N ASN A 91 6.44 3.16 -6.00
CA ASN A 91 6.51 3.73 -4.65
C ASN A 91 5.28 3.39 -3.80
N ILE A 92 4.95 2.10 -3.72
CA ILE A 92 3.85 1.57 -2.91
C ILE A 92 4.43 0.94 -1.64
N THR A 93 3.87 1.24 -0.48
CA THR A 93 4.18 0.55 0.78
C THR A 93 2.93 -0.10 1.33
N ILE A 94 2.94 -1.42 1.47
CA ILE A 94 1.86 -2.21 2.09
C ILE A 94 2.37 -2.76 3.42
N LYS A 95 1.74 -2.41 4.54
CA LYS A 95 2.21 -2.82 5.87
C LYS A 95 1.14 -3.09 6.90
N ASN A 96 1.50 -3.88 7.92
CA ASN A 96 0.70 -4.15 9.12
C ASN A 96 -0.70 -4.73 8.83
N LEU A 97 -0.82 -5.59 7.82
CA LEU A 97 -2.07 -6.26 7.43
C LEU A 97 -2.04 -7.75 7.74
N ASN A 98 -3.22 -8.31 8.01
CA ASN A 98 -3.46 -9.74 7.95
C ASN A 98 -4.35 -10.02 6.72
N ILE A 99 -3.95 -10.90 5.81
CA ILE A 99 -4.69 -11.16 4.56
C ILE A 99 -4.82 -12.66 4.35
N TRP A 100 -6.04 -13.13 4.06
CA TRP A 100 -6.32 -14.56 3.90
C TRP A 100 -7.55 -14.83 3.01
N ASN A 101 -7.77 -16.10 2.67
CA ASN A 101 -8.93 -16.62 1.90
C ASN A 101 -9.09 -16.07 0.47
N PHE A 102 -8.03 -15.58 -0.17
CA PHE A 102 -8.04 -15.17 -1.58
C PHE A 102 -7.69 -16.30 -2.54
N SER A 103 -6.92 -17.30 -2.09
CA SER A 103 -6.59 -18.49 -2.87
C SER A 103 -7.10 -19.76 -2.19
N THR A 104 -8.03 -20.48 -2.84
CA THR A 104 -8.53 -21.79 -2.38
C THR A 104 -7.90 -22.95 -3.14
N GLY A 105 -6.58 -22.96 -3.28
CA GLY A 105 -5.83 -24.05 -3.93
C GLY A 105 -5.38 -23.70 -5.35
N TYR A 106 -6.06 -24.24 -6.38
CA TYR A 106 -5.61 -24.17 -7.79
C TYR A 106 -6.16 -22.99 -8.59
N VAL A 107 -6.96 -22.11 -7.99
CA VAL A 107 -7.77 -21.12 -8.72
C VAL A 107 -7.34 -19.70 -8.37
N GLY A 108 -6.31 -19.21 -9.07
CA GLY A 108 -6.11 -17.84 -9.56
C GLY A 108 -6.16 -16.61 -8.64
N GLY A 109 -6.42 -16.75 -7.34
CA GLY A 109 -6.42 -15.62 -6.41
C GLY A 109 -5.11 -15.46 -5.65
N THR A 110 -4.83 -14.24 -5.17
CA THR A 110 -3.58 -13.90 -4.48
C THR A 110 -3.84 -12.85 -3.40
N ASP A 111 -3.20 -12.94 -2.24
CA ASP A 111 -3.38 -11.92 -1.19
C ASP A 111 -2.87 -10.56 -1.68
N ILE A 112 -1.67 -10.52 -2.26
CA ILE A 112 -1.09 -9.31 -2.87
C ILE A 112 -0.58 -9.61 -4.28
N TYR A 113 -1.11 -8.90 -5.27
CA TYR A 113 -0.72 -9.03 -6.68
C TYR A 113 -0.17 -7.72 -7.22
N PHE A 114 1.13 -7.70 -7.52
CA PHE A 114 1.86 -6.57 -8.09
C PHE A 114 2.31 -6.91 -9.52
N ASN A 115 1.78 -6.19 -10.50
CA ASN A 115 2.15 -6.32 -11.91
C ASN A 115 2.75 -5.03 -12.44
N ASN A 116 3.96 -5.08 -12.99
CA ASN A 116 4.66 -3.86 -13.40
C ASN A 116 4.79 -2.81 -12.26
N VAL A 117 5.08 -3.26 -11.03
CA VAL A 117 5.17 -2.39 -9.84
C VAL A 117 6.61 -2.27 -9.37
N ASN A 118 7.08 -1.03 -9.21
CA ASN A 118 8.49 -0.75 -8.95
C ASN A 118 8.71 0.05 -7.66
N ASN A 119 9.91 -0.05 -7.08
CA ASN A 119 10.33 0.69 -5.87
C ASN A 119 9.34 0.60 -4.70
N SER A 120 8.85 -0.61 -4.42
CA SER A 120 7.75 -0.82 -3.48
C SER A 120 8.12 -1.79 -2.36
N PHE A 121 7.43 -1.67 -1.23
CA PHE A 121 7.68 -2.43 -0.02
C PHE A 121 6.42 -3.17 0.43
N ILE A 122 6.59 -4.45 0.79
CA ILE A 122 5.58 -5.26 1.49
C ILE A 122 6.25 -5.69 2.80
N THR A 123 5.79 -5.18 3.93
CA THR A 123 6.48 -5.35 5.22
C THR A 123 5.51 -5.54 6.38
N ASN A 124 5.85 -6.38 7.36
CA ASN A 124 5.00 -6.66 8.53
C ASN A 124 3.57 -7.08 8.16
N ASN A 125 3.42 -7.96 7.17
CA ASN A 125 2.11 -8.53 6.83
C ASN A 125 2.08 -10.02 7.14
N THR A 126 0.93 -10.50 7.61
CA THR A 126 0.61 -11.92 7.75
C THR A 126 -0.23 -12.33 6.54
N LEU A 127 0.25 -13.27 5.73
CA LEU A 127 -0.44 -13.74 4.54
C LEU A 127 -0.67 -15.23 4.67
N GLU A 128 -1.91 -15.70 4.47
CA GLU A 128 -2.29 -17.08 4.76
C GLU A 128 -2.81 -17.85 3.52
N SER A 129 -3.11 -17.19 2.40
CA SER A 129 -3.62 -17.88 1.19
C SER A 129 -2.53 -18.64 0.44
N MET A 130 -2.76 -19.87 -0.02
CA MET A 130 -1.75 -20.71 -0.70
C MET A 130 -0.90 -20.06 -1.83
N ASP A 131 -1.37 -18.97 -2.46
CA ASP A 131 -0.61 -18.11 -3.37
C ASP A 131 -0.54 -16.69 -2.78
N TRP A 132 0.45 -16.43 -1.89
CA TRP A 132 0.46 -15.25 -1.01
C TRP A 132 0.81 -13.94 -1.74
N VAL A 133 1.93 -13.93 -2.48
CA VAL A 133 2.44 -12.73 -3.13
C VAL A 133 2.89 -13.09 -4.54
N LYS A 134 2.33 -12.38 -5.52
CA LYS A 134 2.74 -12.49 -6.92
C LYS A 134 3.30 -11.17 -7.40
N VAL A 135 4.58 -11.18 -7.76
CA VAL A 135 5.30 -10.03 -8.35
C VAL A 135 5.82 -10.44 -9.73
N LEU A 136 5.39 -9.75 -10.78
CA LEU A 136 5.71 -10.09 -12.17
C LEU A 136 6.82 -9.22 -12.80
N ASP A 137 7.65 -8.56 -11.99
CA ASP A 137 8.73 -7.66 -12.45
C ASP A 137 10.14 -8.07 -11.98
N TRP A 138 11.16 -7.62 -12.72
CA TRP A 138 12.58 -7.97 -12.58
C TRP A 138 13.39 -7.07 -11.61
N THR A 139 12.81 -6.51 -10.55
CA THR A 139 13.58 -5.70 -9.57
C THR A 139 13.15 -5.86 -8.10
N ILE A 140 14.11 -5.59 -7.21
CA ILE A 140 14.20 -6.00 -5.80
C ILE A 140 12.95 -5.65 -4.98
N LEU A 141 12.09 -6.64 -4.75
CA LEU A 141 11.15 -6.64 -3.62
C LEU A 141 11.91 -7.07 -2.36
N THR A 142 12.01 -6.18 -1.38
CA THR A 142 12.57 -6.55 -0.06
C THR A 142 11.41 -6.95 0.87
N ILE A 143 11.13 -8.25 0.96
CA ILE A 143 10.25 -8.82 1.99
C ILE A 143 11.05 -8.86 3.29
N THR A 144 10.87 -7.86 4.14
CA THR A 144 11.67 -7.69 5.37
C THR A 144 11.19 -8.58 6.52
N THR A 145 9.91 -8.95 6.52
CA THR A 145 9.27 -9.83 7.52
C THR A 145 8.02 -10.46 6.90
N LEU A 146 8.08 -11.77 6.62
CA LEU A 146 6.92 -12.58 6.23
C LEU A 146 6.80 -13.72 7.24
N GLN A 147 5.78 -13.68 8.11
CA GLN A 147 5.40 -14.85 8.88
C GLN A 147 4.50 -15.72 8.00
N ILE A 148 5.06 -16.84 7.54
CA ILE A 148 4.31 -17.88 6.83
C ILE A 148 3.71 -18.80 7.89
N ILE A 149 2.39 -18.76 8.05
CA ILE A 149 1.66 -19.74 8.87
C ILE A 149 1.05 -20.76 7.91
N MET A 150 1.70 -21.92 7.78
CA MET A 150 1.07 -23.06 7.13
C MET A 150 0.10 -23.68 8.12
N GLN A 151 -1.21 -23.61 7.83
CA GLN A 151 -2.21 -24.41 8.56
C GLN A 151 -1.94 -25.89 8.23
N VAL A 152 -1.76 -26.71 9.26
CA VAL A 152 -1.53 -28.16 9.18
C VAL A 152 -2.87 -28.90 9.09
#